data_AF-A0A2J8P905-F1
#
_entry.id   AF-A0A2J8P905-F1
#
_cell.length_a   1.000
_cell.length_b   1.000
_cell.length_c   1.000
_cell.angle_alpha   90.00
_cell.angle_beta   90.00
_cell.angle_gamma   90.00
#
_symmetry.space_group_name_H-M   'P 1'
#
loop_
_entity.id
_entity.type
_entity.pdbx_description
1 polymer ?
#
loop_
_entity_poly.entity_id
_entity_poly.type
_entity_poly.pdbx_seq_one_letter_code
_entity_poly.pdbx_strand_id
1 'polypeptide(L)'
;MYVQHRVAEAFRVAVAAGDPNLPVLPYVQIFYDTTNHFLPLDELEHSLGESAAQGAAGVVLWVSWENTRTKESCQAIKEYMDTTLGPFILNVTSGALLCSQALCSGHGRCVRRTSHPKALLLLNPASFSIQLTPGGGPLSLQGALSLEDQAQMAVEFKCRCYPGWQGPWCEQKSMW
;
A
#
# COMPACT_ATOMS: atom_id res chain seq x y z
N MET A 1 12.51 -3.40 8.84
CA MET A 1 13.06 -2.34 9.72
C MET A 1 13.57 -1.12 8.94
N TYR A 2 14.39 -1.27 7.88
CA TYR A 2 14.92 -0.13 7.11
C TYR A 2 13.82 0.79 6.56
N VAL A 3 12.89 0.26 5.75
CA VAL A 3 11.80 1.05 5.15
C VAL A 3 10.92 1.67 6.22
N GLN A 4 10.54 0.89 7.24
CA GLN A 4 9.69 1.34 8.34
C GLN A 4 10.18 2.66 8.94
N HIS A 5 11.46 2.74 9.32
CA HIS A 5 12.01 3.94 9.97
C HIS A 5 12.12 5.12 9.00
N ARG A 6 12.43 4.88 7.71
CA ARG A 6 12.51 5.96 6.71
C ARG A 6 11.15 6.59 6.42
N VAL A 7 10.10 5.77 6.30
CA VAL A 7 8.74 6.27 6.10
C VAL A 7 8.24 6.99 7.36
N ALA A 8 8.50 6.42 8.54
CA ALA A 8 8.11 7.04 9.80
C ALA A 8 8.79 8.41 10.01
N GLU A 9 10.04 8.55 9.60
CA GLU A 9 10.78 9.82 9.69
C GLU A 9 10.14 10.91 8.83
N ALA A 10 9.68 10.59 7.62
CA ALA A 10 9.00 11.56 6.77
C ALA A 10 7.73 12.12 7.45
N PHE A 11 6.94 11.24 8.08
CA PHE A 11 5.77 11.68 8.85
C PHE A 11 6.15 12.46 10.11
N ARG A 12 7.20 12.04 10.83
CA ARG A 12 7.67 12.72 12.04
C ARG A 12 8.07 14.17 11.73
N VAL A 13 8.81 14.39 10.65
CA VAL A 13 9.25 15.73 10.23
C VAL A 13 8.07 16.58 9.75
N ALA A 14 7.12 16.00 9.00
CA ALA A 14 5.90 16.69 8.56
C ALA A 14 5.08 17.20 9.77
N VAL A 15 4.89 16.36 10.78
CA VAL A 15 4.21 16.75 12.04
C VAL A 15 5.00 17.83 12.78
N ALA A 16 6.32 17.70 12.88
CA ALA A 16 7.18 18.69 13.55
C ALA A 16 7.18 20.05 12.84
N ALA A 17 6.95 20.07 11.53
CA ALA A 17 6.81 21.28 10.73
C ALA A 17 5.40 21.90 10.79
N GLY A 18 4.45 21.29 11.51
CA GLY A 18 3.08 21.77 11.63
C GLY A 18 2.16 21.37 10.47
N ASP A 19 2.59 20.45 9.59
CA ASP A 19 1.77 19.92 8.50
C ASP A 19 1.60 18.39 8.61
N PRO A 20 0.74 17.90 9.53
CA PRO A 20 0.51 16.47 9.74
C PRO A 20 -0.17 15.78 8.53
N ASN A 21 -0.69 16.56 7.58
CA ASN A 21 -1.42 16.08 6.41
C ASN A 21 -0.56 16.04 5.14
N LEU A 22 0.71 16.46 5.22
CA LEU A 22 1.64 16.44 4.09
C LEU A 22 1.65 15.06 3.41
N PRO A 23 1.37 14.98 2.10
CA PRO A 23 1.44 13.72 1.37
C PRO A 23 2.87 13.18 1.33
N VAL A 24 3.10 11.99 1.91
CA VAL A 24 4.36 11.27 1.82
C VAL A 24 4.26 10.24 0.70
N LEU A 25 5.15 10.33 -0.30
CA LEU A 25 5.25 9.39 -1.42
C LEU A 25 6.69 8.85 -1.54
N PRO A 26 7.00 7.71 -0.90
CA PRO A 26 8.33 7.11 -0.99
C PRO A 26 8.66 6.69 -2.43
N TYR A 27 9.92 6.85 -2.81
CA TYR A 27 10.47 6.26 -4.02
C TYR A 27 10.90 4.82 -3.76
N VAL A 28 10.48 3.91 -4.63
CA VAL A 28 10.77 2.48 -4.52
C VAL A 28 11.20 1.92 -5.87
N GLN A 29 12.15 0.98 -5.86
CA GLN A 29 12.55 0.20 -7.02
C GLN A 29 11.92 -1.19 -6.97
N ILE A 30 11.81 -1.86 -8.12
CA ILE A 30 11.39 -3.27 -8.21
C ILE A 30 12.59 -4.24 -8.24
N PHE A 31 13.79 -3.69 -8.11
CA PHE A 31 15.07 -4.38 -8.02
C PHE A 31 15.78 -3.98 -6.73
N TYR A 32 16.70 -4.81 -6.25
CA TYR A 32 17.69 -4.33 -5.28
C TYR A 32 18.56 -3.26 -5.93
N ASP A 33 18.94 -2.25 -5.14
CA ASP A 33 19.64 -1.06 -5.66
C ASP A 33 20.92 -1.43 -6.41
N THR A 34 21.14 -0.81 -7.57
CA THR A 34 22.27 -1.07 -8.49
C THR A 34 22.37 -2.50 -9.04
N THR A 35 21.28 -3.29 -9.01
CA THR A 35 21.26 -4.66 -9.53
C THR A 35 20.17 -4.88 -10.58
N ASN A 36 20.17 -6.08 -11.18
CA ASN A 36 19.05 -6.62 -11.97
C ASN A 36 18.28 -7.71 -11.21
N HIS A 37 18.47 -7.83 -9.89
CA HIS A 37 17.77 -8.82 -9.07
C HIS A 37 16.42 -8.26 -8.64
N PHE A 38 15.33 -8.84 -9.16
CA PHE A 38 13.97 -8.45 -8.78
C PHE A 38 13.75 -8.65 -7.28
N LEU A 39 12.99 -7.73 -6.68
CA LEU A 39 12.53 -7.89 -5.31
C LEU A 39 11.58 -9.11 -5.25
N PRO A 40 11.78 -10.05 -4.32
CA PRO A 40 10.78 -11.08 -4.07
C PRO A 40 9.51 -10.45 -3.46
N LEU A 41 8.40 -11.21 -3.45
CA LEU A 41 7.13 -10.77 -2.87
C LEU A 41 7.30 -10.27 -1.42
N ASP A 42 8.12 -10.94 -0.61
CA ASP A 42 8.43 -10.55 0.77
C ASP A 42 9.05 -9.14 0.86
N GLU A 43 9.90 -8.75 -0.09
CA GLU A 43 10.47 -7.41 -0.12
C GLU A 43 9.47 -6.35 -0.63
N LEU A 44 8.50 -6.74 -1.46
CA LEU A 44 7.38 -5.85 -1.82
C LEU A 44 6.49 -5.56 -0.60
N GLU A 45 6.22 -6.57 0.23
CA GLU A 45 5.51 -6.40 1.51
C GLU A 45 6.29 -5.48 2.45
N HIS A 46 7.60 -5.70 2.59
CA HIS A 46 8.47 -4.89 3.44
C HIS A 46 8.79 -3.49 2.90
N SER A 47 8.37 -3.14 1.68
CA SER A 47 8.58 -1.83 1.07
C SER A 47 7.28 -1.08 0.76
N LEU A 48 6.52 -1.56 -0.23
CA LEU A 48 5.26 -0.97 -0.66
C LEU A 48 4.16 -1.22 0.38
N GLY A 49 4.06 -2.46 0.87
CA GLY A 49 3.11 -2.82 1.93
C GLY A 49 3.35 -2.00 3.20
N GLU A 50 4.61 -1.92 3.63
CA GLU A 50 5.06 -1.12 4.77
C GLU A 50 4.71 0.37 4.60
N SER A 51 4.90 0.93 3.40
CA SER A 51 4.55 2.32 3.10
C SER A 51 3.03 2.56 3.21
N ALA A 52 2.23 1.67 2.65
CA ALA A 52 0.77 1.74 2.71
C ALA A 52 0.27 1.61 4.17
N ALA A 53 0.81 0.68 4.95
CA ALA A 53 0.42 0.45 6.34
C ALA A 53 0.72 1.65 7.27
N GLN A 54 1.69 2.50 6.92
CA GLN A 54 1.94 3.77 7.62
C GLN A 54 1.07 4.94 7.11
N GLY A 55 0.23 4.73 6.10
CA GLY A 55 -0.65 5.75 5.55
C GLY A 55 0.01 6.69 4.53
N ALA A 56 1.05 6.23 3.83
CA ALA A 56 1.61 6.93 2.68
C ALA A 56 0.51 7.30 1.66
N ALA A 57 0.72 8.40 0.93
CA ALA A 57 -0.23 8.84 -0.10
C ALA A 57 -0.19 8.01 -1.37
N GLY A 58 0.91 7.29 -1.53
CA GLY A 58 1.20 6.41 -2.63
C GLY A 58 2.69 6.12 -2.59
N VAL A 59 3.19 5.56 -3.67
CA VAL A 59 4.60 5.31 -3.90
C VAL A 59 4.93 5.72 -5.32
N VAL A 60 6.19 6.11 -5.56
CA VAL A 60 6.71 6.29 -6.91
C VAL A 60 7.60 5.09 -7.22
N LEU A 61 7.13 4.24 -8.13
CA LEU A 61 7.90 3.13 -8.66
C LEU A 61 8.87 3.66 -9.72
N TRP A 62 10.14 3.75 -9.36
CA TRP A 62 11.20 4.16 -10.27
C TRP A 62 11.93 2.92 -10.78
N VAL A 63 12.16 2.86 -12.10
CA VAL A 63 12.93 1.81 -12.76
C VAL A 63 14.03 2.48 -13.55
N SER A 64 15.28 2.07 -13.31
CA SER A 64 16.43 2.63 -14.02
C SER A 64 16.32 2.34 -15.52
N TRP A 65 16.83 3.27 -16.33
CA TRP A 65 16.94 3.10 -17.79
C TRP A 65 17.79 1.87 -18.14
N GLU A 66 18.71 1.47 -17.28
CA GLU A 66 19.54 0.27 -17.45
C GLU A 66 18.69 -1.01 -17.45
N ASN A 67 17.68 -1.08 -16.58
CA ASN A 67 16.80 -2.25 -16.45
C ASN A 67 15.75 -2.34 -17.56
N THR A 68 15.57 -1.30 -18.38
CA THR A 68 14.63 -1.29 -19.53
C THR A 68 15.34 -1.19 -20.88
N ARG A 69 16.66 -1.42 -20.91
CA ARG A 69 17.50 -1.21 -22.10
C ARG A 69 17.41 -2.34 -23.14
N THR A 70 17.34 -3.60 -22.69
CA THR A 70 17.39 -4.77 -23.58
C THR A 70 16.04 -5.45 -23.67
N LYS A 71 15.82 -6.19 -24.78
CA LYS A 71 14.60 -6.98 -24.98
C LYS A 71 14.41 -7.98 -23.83
N GLU A 72 15.48 -8.62 -23.40
CA GLU A 72 15.49 -9.61 -22.32
C GLU A 72 15.07 -8.97 -20.99
N SER A 73 15.57 -7.77 -20.69
CA SER A 73 15.21 -7.06 -19.44
C SER A 73 13.74 -6.61 -19.46
N CYS A 74 13.27 -6.07 -20.58
CA CYS A 74 11.86 -5.69 -20.74
C CYS A 74 10.92 -6.90 -20.67
N GLN A 75 11.30 -8.04 -21.25
CA GLN A 75 10.54 -9.27 -21.18
C GLN A 75 10.48 -9.81 -19.74
N ALA A 76 11.59 -9.79 -19.01
CA ALA A 76 11.62 -10.18 -17.60
C ALA A 76 10.76 -9.26 -16.72
N ILE A 77 10.77 -7.94 -16.97
CA ILE A 77 9.87 -6.99 -16.28
C ILE A 77 8.40 -7.30 -16.58
N LYS A 78 8.06 -7.63 -17.84
CA LYS A 78 6.70 -8.03 -18.20
C LYS A 78 6.27 -9.28 -17.42
N GLU A 79 7.10 -10.31 -17.37
CA GLU A 79 6.80 -11.54 -16.63
C GLU A 79 6.67 -11.27 -15.13
N TYR A 80 7.56 -10.45 -14.55
CA TYR A 80 7.47 -10.04 -13.16
C TYR A 80 6.21 -9.21 -12.86
N MET A 81 5.77 -8.37 -13.80
CA MET A 81 4.53 -7.62 -13.70
C MET A 81 3.31 -8.56 -13.68
N ASP A 82 3.27 -9.53 -14.59
CA ASP A 82 2.14 -10.44 -14.73
C ASP A 82 2.04 -11.42 -13.53
N THR A 83 3.18 -11.83 -12.97
CA THR A 83 3.23 -12.89 -11.95
C THR A 83 3.32 -12.41 -10.51
N THR A 84 3.95 -11.26 -10.27
CA THR A 84 4.31 -10.82 -8.91
C THR A 84 3.84 -9.39 -8.64
N LEU A 85 4.37 -8.41 -9.37
CA LEU A 85 4.15 -7.00 -9.05
C LEU A 85 2.71 -6.57 -9.29
N GLY A 86 2.13 -6.88 -10.46
CA GLY A 86 0.76 -6.50 -10.79
C GLY A 86 -0.26 -7.00 -9.75
N PRO A 87 -0.30 -8.31 -9.45
CA PRO A 87 -1.17 -8.85 -8.41
C PRO A 87 -0.94 -8.20 -7.04
N PHE A 88 0.32 -7.97 -6.65
CA PHE A 88 0.64 -7.32 -5.38
C PHE A 88 0.16 -5.86 -5.34
N ILE A 89 0.33 -5.09 -6.41
CA ILE A 89 -0.16 -3.70 -6.50
C ILE A 89 -1.68 -3.65 -6.34
N LEU A 90 -2.41 -4.54 -7.02
CA LEU A 90 -3.86 -4.61 -6.87
C LEU A 90 -4.24 -5.00 -5.45
N ASN A 91 -3.55 -5.98 -4.86
CA ASN A 91 -3.76 -6.44 -3.49
C ASN A 91 -3.63 -5.28 -2.48
N VAL A 92 -2.47 -4.61 -2.43
CA VAL A 92 -2.22 -3.54 -1.44
C VAL A 92 -3.10 -2.31 -1.68
N THR A 93 -3.39 -1.96 -2.94
CA THR A 93 -4.24 -0.81 -3.26
C THR A 93 -5.68 -1.06 -2.84
N SER A 94 -6.21 -2.25 -3.16
CA SER A 94 -7.56 -2.64 -2.77
C SER A 94 -7.68 -2.81 -1.25
N GLY A 95 -6.68 -3.39 -0.58
CA GLY A 95 -6.65 -3.50 0.87
C GLY A 95 -6.72 -2.14 1.56
N ALA A 96 -5.92 -1.17 1.11
CA ALA A 96 -5.95 0.19 1.63
C ALA A 96 -7.29 0.91 1.38
N LEU A 97 -7.87 0.75 0.19
CA LEU A 97 -9.17 1.32 -0.16
C LEU A 97 -10.31 0.73 0.67
N LEU A 98 -10.37 -0.60 0.76
CA LEU A 98 -11.41 -1.30 1.53
C LEU A 98 -11.32 -0.95 3.01
N CYS A 99 -10.11 -0.88 3.57
CA CYS A 99 -9.95 -0.44 4.96
C CYS A 99 -10.40 1.01 5.15
N SER A 100 -10.05 1.92 4.22
CA SER A 100 -10.54 3.31 4.26
C SER A 100 -12.07 3.39 4.31
N GLN A 101 -12.75 2.61 3.46
CA GLN A 101 -14.20 2.57 3.39
C GLN A 101 -14.83 1.94 4.63
N ALA A 102 -14.33 0.79 5.07
CA ALA A 102 -14.92 0.02 6.16
C ALA A 102 -14.64 0.60 7.54
N LEU A 103 -13.42 1.12 7.77
CA LEU A 103 -12.97 1.58 9.09
C LEU A 103 -13.01 3.11 9.23
N CYS A 104 -12.70 3.84 8.16
CA CYS A 104 -12.54 5.29 8.19
C CYS A 104 -13.64 6.03 7.42
N SER A 105 -14.81 5.41 7.26
CA SER A 105 -15.97 5.99 6.58
C SER A 105 -15.71 6.48 5.16
N GLY A 106 -14.63 6.01 4.51
CA GLY A 106 -14.16 6.51 3.22
C GLY A 106 -13.49 7.90 3.25
N HIS A 107 -13.22 8.43 4.44
CA HIS A 107 -12.79 9.81 4.68
C HIS A 107 -11.45 9.90 5.43
N GLY A 108 -10.69 8.81 5.44
CA GLY A 108 -9.35 8.77 6.00
C GLY A 108 -8.56 7.58 5.50
N ARG A 109 -7.28 7.54 5.87
CA ARG A 109 -6.40 6.38 5.64
C ARG A 109 -6.33 5.53 6.88
N CYS A 110 -6.33 4.22 6.68
CA CYS A 110 -5.90 3.29 7.72
C CYS A 110 -4.40 3.45 7.95
N VAL A 111 -4.04 3.59 9.23
CA VAL A 111 -2.66 3.66 9.71
C VAL A 111 -2.51 2.63 10.81
N ARG A 112 -1.44 1.85 10.72
CA ARG A 112 -1.13 0.77 11.65
C ARG A 112 -1.05 1.25 13.09
N ARG A 113 -1.63 0.47 14.02
CA ARG A 113 -1.51 0.72 15.45
C ARG A 113 -0.12 0.31 15.94
N THR A 114 0.37 1.02 16.94
CA THR A 114 1.66 0.73 17.58
C THR A 114 1.68 -0.64 18.28
N SER A 115 0.53 -1.17 18.68
CA SER A 115 0.39 -2.53 19.23
C SER A 115 0.57 -3.64 18.19
N HIS A 116 0.44 -3.33 16.89
CA HIS A 116 0.56 -4.29 15.79
C HIS A 116 1.63 -3.83 14.80
N PRO A 117 2.92 -3.75 15.18
CA PRO A 117 3.97 -3.05 14.42
C PRO A 117 4.32 -3.66 13.06
N LYS A 118 3.77 -4.84 12.73
CA LYS A 118 4.01 -5.57 11.48
C LYS A 118 2.76 -5.76 10.61
N ALA A 119 1.60 -5.28 11.04
CA ALA A 119 0.37 -5.39 10.24
C ALA A 119 0.52 -4.72 8.86
N LEU A 120 -0.15 -5.25 7.85
CA LEU A 120 -0.14 -4.77 6.46
C LEU A 120 -1.57 -4.69 5.93
N LEU A 121 -1.80 -3.79 4.97
CA LEU A 121 -3.11 -3.60 4.32
C LEU A 121 -3.21 -4.49 3.07
N LEU A 122 -3.33 -5.80 3.28
CA LEU A 122 -3.47 -6.80 2.22
C LEU A 122 -4.85 -7.46 2.28
N LEU A 123 -5.32 -7.91 1.13
CA LEU A 123 -6.53 -8.71 0.97
C LEU A 123 -6.31 -10.12 1.53
N ASN A 124 -7.32 -10.63 2.21
CA ASN A 124 -7.37 -12.02 2.65
C ASN A 124 -7.63 -12.95 1.44
N PRO A 125 -6.75 -13.92 1.13
CA PRO A 125 -6.94 -14.84 0.02
C PRO A 125 -8.13 -15.80 0.19
N ALA A 126 -8.68 -15.94 1.41
CA ALA A 126 -9.93 -16.68 1.63
C ALA A 126 -11.17 -15.87 1.20
N SER A 127 -11.08 -14.55 1.21
CA SER A 127 -12.19 -13.62 0.89
C SER A 127 -12.12 -13.10 -0.54
N PHE A 128 -10.93 -13.04 -1.12
CA PHE A 128 -10.67 -12.43 -2.41
C PHE A 128 -9.80 -13.30 -3.32
N SER A 129 -10.02 -13.19 -4.63
CA SER A 129 -9.21 -13.80 -5.68
C SER A 129 -8.82 -12.74 -6.71
N ILE A 130 -7.52 -12.60 -6.96
CA ILE A 130 -6.97 -11.75 -8.02
C ILE A 130 -6.66 -12.63 -9.22
N GLN A 131 -7.23 -12.31 -10.38
CA GLN A 131 -7.08 -13.13 -11.59
C GLN A 131 -6.72 -12.27 -12.80
N LEU A 132 -5.83 -12.78 -13.64
CA LEU A 132 -5.66 -12.24 -15.00
C LEU A 132 -6.94 -12.48 -15.79
N THR A 133 -7.45 -11.44 -16.44
CA THR A 133 -8.58 -11.62 -17.35
C THR A 133 -8.14 -12.38 -18.60
N PRO A 134 -8.96 -13.33 -19.10
CA PRO A 134 -8.66 -14.05 -20.34
C PRO A 134 -8.40 -13.08 -21.50
N GLY A 135 -7.35 -13.34 -22.29
CA GLY A 135 -6.97 -12.50 -23.42
C GLY A 135 -6.03 -11.33 -23.09
N GLY A 136 -5.50 -11.25 -21.87
CA GLY A 136 -4.49 -10.25 -21.49
C GLY A 136 -5.08 -8.88 -21.15
N GLY A 137 -6.33 -8.85 -20.68
CA GLY A 137 -6.91 -7.64 -20.11
C GLY A 137 -6.35 -7.32 -18.71
N PRO A 138 -6.87 -6.26 -18.05
CA PRO A 138 -6.43 -5.90 -16.71
C PRO A 138 -6.72 -7.02 -15.69
N LEU A 139 -5.97 -7.01 -14.58
CA LEU A 139 -6.28 -7.85 -13.44
C LEU A 139 -7.69 -7.56 -12.93
N SER A 140 -8.41 -8.62 -12.59
CA SER A 140 -9.74 -8.55 -11.97
C SER A 140 -9.66 -8.96 -10.50
N LEU A 141 -10.42 -8.28 -9.66
CA LEU A 141 -10.59 -8.62 -8.25
C LEU A 141 -12.00 -9.18 -8.06
N GLN A 142 -12.09 -10.42 -7.58
CA GLN A 142 -13.35 -11.07 -7.21
C GLN A 142 -13.39 -11.33 -5.71
N GLY A 143 -14.59 -11.34 -5.14
CA GLY A 143 -14.81 -11.54 -3.70
C GLY A 143 -15.41 -10.33 -3.02
N ALA A 144 -15.51 -10.40 -1.70
CA ALA A 144 -16.07 -9.34 -0.87
C ALA A 144 -15.41 -9.33 0.50
N LEU A 145 -15.36 -8.15 1.12
CA LEU A 145 -14.75 -7.98 2.44
C LEU A 145 -15.64 -8.65 3.51
N SER A 146 -15.13 -9.68 4.17
CA SER A 146 -15.90 -10.39 5.19
C SER A 146 -15.98 -9.58 6.50
N LEU A 147 -16.90 -9.95 7.39
CA LEU A 147 -16.98 -9.35 8.73
C LEU A 147 -15.73 -9.66 9.57
N GLU A 148 -15.12 -10.82 9.36
CA GLU A 148 -13.86 -11.20 10.03
C GLU A 148 -12.71 -10.31 9.57
N ASP A 149 -12.60 -10.05 8.25
CA ASP A 149 -11.59 -9.14 7.71
C ASP A 149 -11.76 -7.72 8.28
N GLN A 150 -13.00 -7.24 8.38
CA GLN A 150 -13.30 -5.94 8.98
C GLN A 150 -12.93 -5.88 10.47
N ALA A 151 -13.22 -6.95 11.22
CA ALA A 151 -12.86 -7.04 12.63
C ALA A 151 -11.33 -7.01 12.80
N GLN A 152 -10.59 -7.74 11.97
CA GLN A 152 -9.13 -7.73 11.99
C GLN A 152 -8.58 -6.33 11.66
N MET A 153 -9.13 -5.66 10.64
CA MET A 153 -8.75 -4.29 10.30
C MET A 153 -8.95 -3.33 11.49
N ALA A 154 -10.06 -3.45 12.23
CA ALA A 154 -10.33 -2.61 13.40
C ALA A 154 -9.35 -2.85 14.56
N VAL A 155 -8.86 -4.09 14.72
CA VAL A 155 -7.86 -4.47 15.72
C VAL A 155 -6.48 -3.95 15.37
N GLU A 156 -6.07 -4.02 14.10
CA GLU A 156 -4.72 -3.70 13.65
C GLU A 156 -4.51 -2.24 13.27
N PHE A 157 -5.57 -1.56 12.80
CA PHE A 157 -5.49 -0.22 12.22
C PHE A 157 -6.35 0.80 12.97
N LYS A 158 -5.98 2.07 12.79
CA LYS A 158 -6.72 3.26 13.20
C LYS A 158 -6.79 4.24 12.04
N CYS A 159 -7.61 5.27 12.13
CA CYS A 159 -7.75 6.24 11.06
C CYS A 159 -6.84 7.46 11.22
N ARG A 160 -6.27 7.92 10.10
CA ARG A 160 -5.79 9.29 9.90
C ARG A 160 -6.72 9.96 8.89
N CYS A 161 -7.57 10.85 9.37
CA CYS A 161 -8.59 11.48 8.54
C CYS A 161 -8.01 12.42 7.49
N TYR A 162 -8.70 12.54 6.37
CA TYR A 162 -8.39 13.55 5.37
C TYR A 162 -8.74 14.95 5.90
N PRO A 163 -8.10 16.02 5.37
CA PRO A 163 -8.48 17.38 5.69
C PRO A 163 -10.00 17.59 5.51
N GLY A 164 -10.65 18.22 6.47
CA GLY A 164 -12.11 18.40 6.48
C GLY A 164 -12.89 17.32 7.25
N TRP A 165 -12.22 16.29 7.78
CA TRP A 165 -12.85 15.19 8.53
C TRP A 165 -12.21 14.96 9.89
N GLN A 166 -13.02 14.55 10.86
CA GLN A 166 -12.62 14.32 12.24
C GLN A 166 -13.37 13.12 12.86
N GLY A 167 -12.98 12.78 14.08
CA GLY A 167 -13.48 11.62 14.80
C GLY A 167 -12.56 10.41 14.66
N PRO A 168 -12.70 9.40 15.53
CA PRO A 168 -11.89 8.19 15.49
C PRO A 168 -12.09 7.38 14.20
N TRP A 169 -13.21 7.57 13.50
CA TRP A 169 -13.60 6.84 12.28
C TRP A 169 -13.82 7.78 11.08
N CYS A 170 -13.37 9.04 11.18
CA CYS A 170 -13.52 10.07 10.15
C CYS A 170 -14.98 10.28 9.69
N GLU A 171 -15.92 10.10 10.61
CA GLU A 171 -17.36 10.08 10.32
C GLU A 171 -18.01 11.47 10.38
N GLN A 172 -17.29 12.46 10.89
CA GLN A 172 -17.78 13.84 11.07
C GLN A 172 -16.95 14.81 10.25
N LYS A 173 -17.60 15.85 9.69
CA LYS A 173 -16.85 16.98 9.10
C LYS A 173 -16.18 17.79 10.21
N SER A 174 -14.95 18.23 9.97
CA SER A 174 -14.31 19.20 10.87
C SER A 174 -15.07 20.52 10.83
N MET A 175 -15.21 21.19 11.98
CA MET A 175 -15.96 22.45 12.08
C MET A 175 -15.24 23.65 11.46
N TRP A 176 -14.03 23.45 10.94
CA TRP A 176 -13.19 24.46 10.30
C TRP A 176 -12.38 23.78 9.19
#